data_AF-I4ALB0-F1
#
_entry.id   AF-I4ALB0-F1
#
_cell.length_a   1.000
_cell.length_b   1.000
_cell.length_c   1.000
_cell.angle_alpha   90.00
_cell.angle_beta   90.00
_cell.angle_gamma   90.00
#
_symmetry.space_group_name_H-M   'P 1'
#
loop_
_entity.id
_entity.type
_entity.pdbx_description
1 polymer ?
#
loop_
_entity_poly.entity_id
_entity_poly.type
_entity_poly.pdbx_seq_one_letter_code
_entity_poly.pdbx_strand_id
1 'polypeptide(L)'
;MTDKEKNRIVEIRWRIEREEKRSKLETKLNSILPKNSFEFLSFEESDSFQSKTDDWPNDKWKENLYFQTELEKAQLIENIIKSFLCLIKGSELYIFLMNYNFGLIKLSKEKLIDNWVELIEIDNDEIYLFNPKGTEFICIEKTEEFISERENEGRKWIYEMTFSNKKLKEKCESTTHNNV
;
A
#
# COMPACT_ATOMS: atom_id res chain seq x y z
N MET A 1 18.54 -26.82 24.12
CA MET A 1 17.45 -26.40 23.21
C MET A 1 17.87 -26.72 21.79
N THR A 2 17.11 -27.58 21.13
CA THR A 2 17.31 -28.02 19.75
C THR A 2 16.92 -26.91 18.77
N ASP A 3 17.40 -26.96 17.53
CA ASP A 3 17.03 -25.95 16.51
C ASP A 3 15.54 -26.01 16.15
N LYS A 4 14.90 -27.18 16.28
CA LYS A 4 13.44 -27.34 16.15
C LYS A 4 12.68 -26.56 17.24
N GLU A 5 13.17 -26.57 18.47
CA GLU A 5 12.57 -25.80 19.57
C GLU A 5 12.78 -24.30 19.38
N LYS A 6 13.96 -23.87 18.91
CA LYS A 6 14.21 -22.46 18.57
C LYS A 6 13.28 -21.96 17.47
N ASN A 7 13.13 -22.72 16.39
CA ASN A 7 12.25 -22.36 15.27
C ASN A 7 10.79 -22.26 15.74
N ARG A 8 10.32 -23.22 16.55
CA ARG A 8 8.97 -23.18 17.13
C ARG A 8 8.74 -21.93 17.99
N ILE A 9 9.72 -21.51 18.79
CA ILE A 9 9.60 -20.30 19.62
C ILE A 9 9.52 -19.05 18.74
N VAL A 10 10.31 -18.99 17.66
CA VAL A 10 10.26 -17.88 16.68
C VAL A 10 8.89 -17.80 16.01
N GLU A 11 8.36 -18.93 15.52
CA GLU A 11 7.02 -19.00 14.92
C GLU A 11 5.92 -18.50 15.87
N ILE A 12 5.96 -18.92 17.14
CA ILE A 12 4.99 -18.47 18.16
C ILE A 12 5.11 -16.97 18.40
N ARG A 13 6.33 -16.45 18.58
CA ARG A 13 6.56 -15.01 18.80
C ARG A 13 6.04 -14.19 17.62
N TRP A 14 6.36 -14.62 16.40
CA TRP A 14 5.91 -13.97 15.18
C TRP A 14 4.40 -13.94 15.06
N ARG A 15 3.73 -15.06 15.37
CA ARG A 15 2.27 -15.13 15.36
C ARG A 15 1.63 -14.16 16.35
N ILE A 16 2.13 -14.11 17.59
CA ILE A 16 1.65 -13.18 18.62
C ILE A 16 1.82 -11.73 18.16
N GLU A 17 2.99 -11.39 17.62
CA GLU A 17 3.26 -10.04 17.11
C GLU A 17 2.28 -9.64 15.99
N ARG A 18 2.02 -10.52 15.02
CA ARG A 18 1.06 -10.27 13.94
C ARG A 18 -0.37 -10.11 14.47
N GLU A 19 -0.78 -10.93 15.44
CA GLU A 19 -2.11 -10.83 16.07
C GLU A 19 -2.29 -9.51 16.84
N GLU A 20 -1.26 -9.06 17.58
CA GLU A 20 -1.27 -7.77 18.26
C GLU A 20 -1.35 -6.59 17.28
N LYS A 21 -0.54 -6.62 16.22
CA LYS A 21 -0.55 -5.61 15.16
C LYS A 21 -1.91 -5.56 14.45
N ARG A 22 -2.48 -6.74 14.14
CA ARG A 22 -3.83 -6.87 13.56
C ARG A 22 -4.88 -6.23 14.44
N SER A 23 -4.90 -6.54 15.74
CA SER A 23 -5.89 -6.00 16.67
C SER A 23 -5.81 -4.46 16.78
N LYS A 24 -4.59 -3.92 16.83
CA LYS A 24 -4.35 -2.47 16.81
C LYS A 24 -4.85 -1.82 15.51
N LEU A 25 -4.55 -2.43 14.37
CA LEU A 25 -4.99 -1.90 13.07
C LEU A 25 -6.50 -1.98 12.91
N GLU A 26 -7.12 -3.10 13.28
CA GLU A 26 -8.56 -3.31 13.20
C GLU A 26 -9.35 -2.23 13.94
N THR A 27 -8.85 -1.81 15.11
CA THR A 27 -9.45 -0.71 15.87
C THR A 27 -9.43 0.61 15.09
N LYS A 28 -8.31 0.91 14.42
CA LYS A 28 -8.20 2.11 13.58
C LYS A 28 -9.05 2.01 12.31
N LEU A 29 -9.03 0.87 11.60
CA LEU A 29 -9.84 0.67 10.40
C LEU A 29 -11.32 0.81 10.71
N ASN A 30 -11.81 0.25 11.82
CA ASN A 30 -13.21 0.39 12.24
C ASN A 30 -13.64 1.82 12.59
N SER A 31 -12.70 2.76 12.72
CA SER A 31 -13.01 4.18 12.93
C SER A 31 -13.30 4.95 11.64
N ILE A 32 -12.84 4.44 10.49
CA ILE A 32 -13.01 5.06 9.17
C ILE A 32 -13.85 4.21 8.21
N LEU A 33 -13.88 2.90 8.42
CA LEU A 33 -14.57 1.93 7.59
C LEU A 33 -15.67 1.20 8.37
N PRO A 34 -16.81 0.87 7.74
CA PRO A 34 -17.80 -0.02 8.34
C PRO A 34 -17.18 -1.39 8.69
N LYS A 35 -17.55 -1.97 9.84
CA LYS A 35 -16.96 -3.24 10.34
C LYS A 35 -16.95 -4.40 9.36
N ASN A 36 -17.92 -4.46 8.45
CA ASN A 36 -18.07 -5.56 7.48
C ASN A 36 -17.55 -5.19 6.09
N SER A 37 -16.84 -4.07 5.92
CA SER A 37 -16.36 -3.62 4.61
C SER A 37 -14.95 -4.08 4.27
N PHE A 38 -14.23 -4.71 5.19
CA PHE A 38 -12.88 -5.22 5.00
C PHE A 38 -12.71 -6.58 5.68
N GLU A 39 -11.72 -7.33 5.23
CA GLU A 39 -11.35 -8.64 5.77
C GLU A 39 -9.83 -8.75 5.83
N PHE A 40 -9.26 -9.20 6.95
CA PHE A 40 -7.85 -9.59 6.97
C PHE A 40 -7.72 -10.97 6.37
N LEU A 41 -6.85 -11.13 5.37
CA LEU A 41 -6.49 -12.46 4.89
C LEU A 41 -5.78 -13.25 5.99
N SER A 42 -5.78 -14.58 5.86
CA SER A 42 -4.93 -15.39 6.72
C SER A 42 -3.45 -15.02 6.52
N PHE A 43 -2.62 -15.31 7.52
CA PHE A 43 -1.19 -15.07 7.43
C PHE A 43 -0.57 -15.88 6.29
N GLU A 44 -1.01 -17.13 6.13
CA GLU A 44 -0.57 -18.04 5.08
C GLU A 44 -0.95 -17.52 3.68
N GLU A 45 -2.17 -17.01 3.51
CA GLU A 45 -2.60 -16.42 2.23
C GLU A 45 -1.83 -15.13 1.92
N SER A 46 -1.63 -14.28 2.93
CA SER A 46 -0.86 -13.04 2.80
C SER A 46 0.57 -13.33 2.35
N ASP A 47 1.26 -14.24 3.06
CA ASP A 47 2.65 -14.59 2.78
C ASP A 47 2.78 -15.28 1.41
N SER A 48 1.83 -16.15 1.06
CA SER A 48 1.78 -16.81 -0.25
C SER A 48 1.49 -15.85 -1.40
N PHE A 49 0.75 -14.78 -1.16
CA PHE A 49 0.52 -13.74 -2.16
C PHE A 49 1.75 -12.85 -2.29
N GLN A 50 2.23 -12.28 -1.16
CA GLN A 50 3.35 -11.35 -1.15
C GLN A 50 4.61 -11.97 -1.74
N SER A 51 4.94 -13.23 -1.43
CA SER A 51 6.08 -13.93 -2.06
C SER A 51 6.03 -14.05 -3.59
N LYS A 52 4.87 -13.82 -4.24
CA LYS A 52 4.72 -13.77 -5.70
C LYS A 52 4.73 -12.35 -6.27
N THR A 53 4.57 -11.35 -5.41
CA THR A 53 4.40 -9.94 -5.79
C THR A 53 5.48 -9.02 -5.24
N ASP A 54 6.35 -9.51 -4.36
CA ASP A 54 7.44 -8.77 -3.69
C ASP A 54 8.61 -8.38 -4.61
N ASP A 55 8.41 -8.43 -5.92
CA ASP A 55 9.35 -7.90 -6.90
C ASP A 55 9.24 -6.37 -6.90
N TRP A 56 9.66 -5.75 -5.79
CA TRP A 56 9.91 -4.31 -5.77
C TRP A 56 10.90 -3.98 -6.89
N PRO A 57 10.64 -2.96 -7.71
CA PRO A 57 11.54 -2.62 -8.80
C PRO A 57 12.95 -2.34 -8.27
N ASN A 58 13.94 -3.08 -8.77
CA ASN A 58 15.33 -3.02 -8.32
C ASN A 58 15.92 -1.59 -8.34
N ASP A 59 15.44 -0.74 -9.26
CA ASP A 59 15.81 0.67 -9.32
C ASP A 59 14.64 1.51 -9.86
N LYS A 60 13.70 1.86 -8.96
CA LYS A 60 12.54 2.70 -9.30
C LYS A 60 12.93 4.06 -9.91
N TRP A 61 14.12 4.57 -9.58
CA TRP A 61 14.63 5.86 -10.03
C TRP A 61 15.11 5.80 -11.48
N LYS A 62 15.94 4.80 -11.80
CA LYS A 62 16.49 4.60 -13.15
C LYS A 62 15.43 4.19 -14.15
N GLU A 63 14.41 3.45 -13.70
CA GLU A 63 13.31 3.03 -14.55
C GLU A 63 12.18 4.06 -14.67
N ASN A 64 12.31 5.21 -14.00
CA ASN A 64 11.30 6.26 -13.93
C ASN A 64 9.92 5.68 -13.57
N LEU A 65 9.87 4.86 -12.51
CA LEU A 65 8.67 4.17 -12.03
C LEU A 65 7.97 4.90 -10.90
N TYR A 66 8.45 6.07 -10.52
CA TYR A 66 7.85 6.86 -9.46
C TYR A 66 7.42 8.24 -9.98
N PHE A 67 6.63 8.91 -9.18
CA PHE A 67 6.18 10.28 -9.36
C PHE A 67 5.94 10.90 -7.98
N GLN A 68 6.31 12.17 -7.82
CA GLN A 68 6.14 12.91 -6.57
C GLN A 68 5.24 14.13 -6.76
N THR A 69 4.43 14.44 -5.76
CA THR A 69 3.55 15.61 -5.78
C THR A 69 3.27 16.15 -4.39
N GLU A 70 2.90 17.42 -4.33
CA GLU A 70 2.56 18.11 -3.09
C GLU A 70 1.23 17.55 -2.53
N LEU A 71 1.06 17.57 -1.20
CA LEU A 71 -0.15 17.00 -0.58
C LEU A 71 -1.45 17.64 -1.08
N GLU A 72 -1.41 18.92 -1.43
CA GLU A 72 -2.56 19.67 -1.99
C GLU A 72 -3.04 19.11 -3.33
N LYS A 73 -2.22 18.30 -4.00
CA LYS A 73 -2.53 17.63 -5.27
C LYS A 73 -3.04 16.20 -5.07
N ALA A 74 -3.66 15.91 -3.93
CA ALA A 74 -4.29 14.61 -3.63
C ALA A 74 -5.21 14.08 -4.76
N GLN A 75 -5.90 14.97 -5.48
CA GLN A 75 -6.74 14.57 -6.62
C GLN A 75 -5.96 13.87 -7.74
N LEU A 76 -4.70 14.25 -7.97
CA LEU A 76 -3.84 13.60 -8.95
C LEU A 76 -3.52 12.15 -8.55
N ILE A 77 -3.22 11.95 -7.26
CA ILE A 77 -3.02 10.62 -6.68
C ILE A 77 -4.28 9.78 -6.84
N GLU A 78 -5.44 10.32 -6.45
CA GLU A 78 -6.73 9.65 -6.58
C GLU A 78 -7.05 9.24 -8.02
N ASN A 79 -6.76 10.11 -9.01
CA ASN A 79 -7.00 9.79 -10.42
C ASN A 79 -6.14 8.61 -10.91
N ILE A 80 -4.90 8.51 -10.43
CA ILE A 80 -4.03 7.38 -10.73
C ILE A 80 -4.53 6.12 -10.04
N ILE A 81 -4.96 6.21 -8.77
CA ILE A 81 -5.58 5.09 -8.05
C ILE A 81 -6.79 4.59 -8.85
N LYS A 82 -7.72 5.47 -9.24
CA LYS A 82 -8.88 5.10 -10.06
C LYS A 82 -8.47 4.39 -11.35
N SER A 83 -7.46 4.90 -12.04
CA SER A 83 -6.93 4.30 -13.26
C SER A 83 -6.38 2.89 -13.01
N PHE A 84 -5.64 2.69 -11.92
CA PHE A 84 -5.20 1.37 -11.49
C PHE A 84 -6.38 0.43 -11.17
N LEU A 85 -7.38 0.92 -10.43
CA LEU A 85 -8.55 0.13 -10.08
C LEU A 85 -9.39 -0.28 -11.31
N CYS A 86 -9.39 0.51 -12.39
CA CYS A 86 -10.02 0.12 -13.66
C CYS A 86 -9.35 -1.10 -14.31
N LEU A 87 -8.08 -1.38 -14.02
CA LEU A 87 -7.35 -2.53 -14.57
C LEU A 87 -7.67 -3.85 -13.84
N ILE A 88 -8.16 -3.78 -12.60
CA ILE A 88 -8.45 -4.95 -11.79
C ILE A 88 -9.79 -5.58 -12.22
N LYS A 89 -9.79 -6.86 -12.60
CA LYS A 89 -11.02 -7.60 -12.94
C LYS A 89 -11.69 -8.16 -11.68
N GLY A 90 -12.50 -7.34 -11.02
CA GLY A 90 -13.24 -7.64 -9.79
C GLY A 90 -13.69 -6.36 -9.08
N SER A 91 -14.45 -6.48 -8.00
CA SER A 91 -14.82 -5.36 -7.13
C SER A 91 -13.84 -5.14 -5.97
N GLU A 92 -12.91 -6.08 -5.77
CA GLU A 92 -12.04 -6.15 -4.59
C GLU A 92 -10.58 -6.00 -4.99
N LEU A 93 -9.78 -5.51 -4.04
CA LEU A 93 -8.33 -5.41 -4.10
C LEU A 93 -7.72 -5.86 -2.77
N TYR A 94 -6.40 -6.06 -2.76
CA TYR A 94 -5.65 -6.23 -1.52
C TYR A 94 -4.85 -4.97 -1.23
N ILE A 95 -4.80 -4.60 0.04
CA ILE A 95 -3.96 -3.52 0.54
C ILE A 95 -2.97 -4.06 1.57
N PHE A 96 -1.80 -3.45 1.63
CA PHE A 96 -0.79 -3.71 2.66
C PHE A 96 -0.33 -2.39 3.24
N LEU A 97 -0.22 -2.36 4.57
CA LEU A 97 0.15 -1.19 5.36
C LEU A 97 1.54 -1.44 5.95
N MET A 98 2.54 -0.68 5.49
CA MET A 98 3.95 -0.99 5.74
C MET A 98 4.35 -0.81 7.21
N ASN A 99 3.83 0.20 7.90
CA ASN A 99 4.15 0.39 9.31
C ASN A 99 3.59 -0.75 10.20
N TYR A 100 2.50 -1.37 9.76
CA TYR A 100 1.92 -2.52 10.44
C TYR A 100 2.61 -3.82 10.06
N ASN A 101 2.87 -4.04 8.77
CA ASN A 101 3.60 -5.19 8.22
C ASN A 101 3.27 -6.52 8.92
N PHE A 102 1.99 -6.92 8.87
CA PHE A 102 1.56 -8.22 9.38
C PHE A 102 0.69 -9.00 8.40
N GLY A 103 0.28 -8.46 7.27
CA GLY A 103 -0.55 -9.19 6.32
C GLY A 103 -1.44 -8.29 5.47
N LEU A 104 -2.13 -8.92 4.53
CA LEU A 104 -2.96 -8.24 3.54
C LEU A 104 -4.38 -8.04 4.07
N ILE A 105 -4.95 -6.91 3.70
CA ILE A 105 -6.36 -6.59 3.93
C ILE A 105 -7.06 -6.60 2.59
N LYS A 106 -8.17 -7.31 2.53
CA LYS A 106 -9.10 -7.31 1.42
C LYS A 106 -10.12 -6.19 1.60
N LEU A 107 -10.26 -5.35 0.57
CA LEU A 107 -11.14 -4.18 0.58
C LEU A 107 -11.84 -4.04 -0.78
N SER A 108 -13.03 -3.45 -0.82
CA SER A 108 -13.66 -3.07 -2.09
C SER A 108 -13.01 -1.83 -2.69
N LYS A 109 -13.03 -1.71 -4.02
CA LYS A 109 -12.51 -0.55 -4.75
C LYS A 109 -13.17 0.76 -4.33
N GLU A 110 -14.48 0.73 -4.13
CA GLU A 110 -15.26 1.89 -3.70
C GLU A 110 -14.80 2.37 -2.33
N LYS A 111 -14.64 1.44 -1.37
CA LYS A 111 -14.18 1.78 -0.02
C LYS A 111 -12.76 2.30 0.01
N LEU A 112 -11.88 1.80 -0.86
CA LEU A 112 -10.54 2.38 -1.03
C LEU A 112 -10.64 3.83 -1.52
N ILE A 113 -11.36 4.10 -2.61
CA ILE A 113 -11.48 5.45 -3.16
C ILE A 113 -12.05 6.43 -2.13
N ASP A 114 -13.07 5.99 -1.40
CA ASP A 114 -13.71 6.81 -0.36
C ASP A 114 -12.78 7.14 0.83
N ASN A 115 -11.69 6.38 1.06
CA ASN A 115 -10.91 6.44 2.30
C ASN A 115 -9.38 6.36 2.12
N TRP A 116 -8.84 6.52 0.91
CA TRP A 116 -7.41 6.25 0.67
C TRP A 116 -6.50 7.22 1.44
N VAL A 117 -6.94 8.47 1.65
CA VAL A 117 -6.22 9.48 2.43
C VAL A 117 -6.18 9.05 3.90
N GLU A 118 -7.31 8.68 4.47
CA GLU A 118 -7.38 8.22 5.86
C GLU A 118 -6.57 6.93 6.07
N LEU A 119 -6.52 6.04 5.08
CA LEU A 119 -5.70 4.82 5.12
C LEU A 119 -4.21 5.12 5.15
N ILE A 120 -3.72 6.08 4.34
CA ILE A 120 -2.30 6.48 4.40
C ILE A 120 -1.97 7.22 5.70
N GLU A 121 -2.89 8.00 6.27
CA GLU A 121 -2.70 8.61 7.60
C GLU A 121 -2.69 7.58 8.74
N ILE A 122 -3.47 6.50 8.62
CA ILE A 122 -3.48 5.40 9.61
C ILE A 122 -2.13 4.68 9.64
N ASP A 123 -1.55 4.42 8.46
CA ASP A 123 -0.25 3.79 8.32
C ASP A 123 0.87 4.77 8.70
N ASN A 124 0.76 6.04 8.28
CA ASN A 124 1.76 7.09 8.48
C ASN A 124 3.14 6.74 7.88
N ASP A 125 3.13 5.99 6.77
CA ASP A 125 4.31 5.66 5.98
C ASP A 125 3.87 5.40 4.53
N GLU A 126 3.63 4.13 4.15
CA GLU A 126 3.26 3.74 2.80
C GLU A 126 2.21 2.63 2.74
N ILE A 127 1.30 2.77 1.77
CA ILE A 127 0.29 1.76 1.47
C ILE A 127 0.52 1.17 0.08
N TYR A 128 0.47 -0.15 -0.01
CA TYR A 128 0.53 -0.87 -1.26
C TYR A 128 -0.86 -1.30 -1.66
N LEU A 129 -1.20 -1.12 -2.93
CA LEU A 129 -2.46 -1.53 -3.52
C LEU A 129 -2.17 -2.60 -4.58
N PHE A 130 -2.62 -3.82 -4.33
CA PHE A 130 -2.36 -4.98 -5.18
C PHE A 130 -3.60 -5.38 -5.99
N ASN A 131 -3.36 -5.85 -7.21
CA ASN A 131 -4.34 -6.61 -7.98
C ASN A 131 -4.38 -8.07 -7.49
N PRO A 132 -5.49 -8.57 -6.91
CA PRO A 132 -5.57 -9.94 -6.38
C PRO A 132 -5.31 -11.05 -7.42
N LYS A 133 -5.44 -10.73 -8.71
CA LYS A 133 -5.29 -11.67 -9.82
C LYS A 133 -3.98 -11.49 -10.60
N GLY A 134 -3.08 -10.64 -10.12
CA GLY A 134 -1.82 -10.35 -10.78
C GLY A 134 -0.71 -10.04 -9.79
N THR A 135 0.46 -9.70 -10.33
CA THR A 135 1.63 -9.27 -9.55
C THR A 135 1.81 -7.75 -9.58
N GLU A 136 0.97 -7.05 -10.33
CA GLU A 136 1.00 -5.59 -10.46
C GLU A 136 0.47 -4.92 -9.18
N PHE A 137 1.21 -3.91 -8.71
CA PHE A 137 0.83 -3.04 -7.62
C PHE A 137 1.19 -1.58 -7.89
N ILE A 138 0.56 -0.68 -7.13
CA ILE A 138 1.03 0.69 -6.89
C ILE A 138 1.29 0.87 -5.40
N CYS A 139 2.34 1.60 -5.05
CA CYS A 139 2.64 2.03 -3.69
C CYS A 139 2.42 3.53 -3.59
N ILE A 140 1.79 3.99 -2.51
CA ILE A 140 1.57 5.39 -2.18
C ILE A 140 2.24 5.64 -0.84
N GLU A 141 3.25 6.49 -0.83
CA GLU A 141 4.01 6.90 0.34
C GLU A 141 3.68 8.37 0.66
N LYS A 142 3.50 8.68 1.94
CA LYS A 142 3.47 10.05 2.43
C LYS A 142 4.81 10.33 3.10
N THR A 143 5.68 11.07 2.42
CA THR A 143 7.09 11.22 2.81
C THR A 143 7.49 12.68 2.99
N GLU A 144 8.55 12.92 3.75
CA GLU A 144 9.13 14.25 3.92
C GLU A 144 10.09 14.53 2.74
N GLU A 145 9.88 15.63 2.01
CA GLU A 145 10.80 16.07 0.95
C GLU A 145 12.09 16.61 1.61
N PHE A 146 13.20 15.89 1.44
CA PHE A 146 14.51 16.40 1.85
C PHE A 146 15.09 17.30 0.74
N ILE A 147 14.87 18.61 0.85
CA ILE A 147 15.51 19.59 -0.02
C ILE A 147 16.85 20.00 0.61
N SER A 148 17.97 19.49 0.09
CA SER A 148 19.29 19.98 0.51
C SER A 148 19.38 21.49 0.27
N GLU A 149 19.97 22.24 1.22
CA GLU A 149 20.16 23.70 1.17
C GLU A 149 18.92 24.57 1.49
N ARG A 150 17.76 23.97 1.81
CA ARG A 150 16.54 24.71 2.22
C ARG A 150 15.98 24.31 3.57
N GLU A 151 16.87 23.92 4.48
CA GLU A 151 16.54 23.49 5.86
C GLU A 151 15.68 24.52 6.63
N ASN A 152 15.77 25.80 6.25
CA ASN A 152 15.04 26.91 6.86
C ASN A 152 13.58 27.06 6.37
N GLU A 153 13.18 26.39 5.28
CA GLU A 153 11.82 26.48 4.70
C GLU A 153 10.80 25.57 5.42
N GLY A 154 11.25 24.83 6.44
CA GLY A 154 10.42 23.88 7.18
C GLY A 154 10.29 22.53 6.48
N ARG A 155 9.63 21.58 7.16
CA ARG A 155 9.39 20.24 6.60
C ARG A 155 8.22 20.31 5.63
N LYS A 156 8.46 19.94 4.37
CA LYS A 156 7.42 19.80 3.37
C LYS A 156 7.10 18.33 3.19
N TRP A 157 5.83 17.98 3.36
CA TRP A 157 5.34 16.64 3.09
C TRP A 157 4.88 16.55 1.63
N ILE A 158 5.11 15.40 1.03
CA ILE A 158 4.72 15.08 -0.35
C ILE A 158 4.10 13.68 -0.39
N TYR A 159 3.34 13.43 -1.44
CA TYR A 159 3.03 12.06 -1.84
C TYR A 159 4.07 11.60 -2.86
N GLU A 160 4.58 10.40 -2.66
CA GLU A 160 5.27 9.65 -3.70
C GLU A 160 4.40 8.47 -4.13
N MET A 161 4.30 8.25 -5.43
CA MET A 161 3.66 7.06 -5.97
C MET A 161 4.67 6.26 -6.76
N THR A 162 4.78 4.97 -6.46
CA THR A 162 5.63 4.02 -7.18
C THR A 162 4.78 2.97 -7.88
N PHE A 163 5.08 2.69 -9.14
CA PHE A 163 4.47 1.62 -9.92
C PHE A 163 5.38 0.39 -9.92
N SER A 164 4.79 -0.79 -9.79
CA SER A 164 5.52 -2.06 -9.87
C SER A 164 6.30 -2.27 -11.18
N ASN A 165 5.84 -1.70 -12.30
CA ASN A 165 6.53 -1.76 -13.58
C ASN A 165 6.09 -0.66 -14.56
N LYS A 166 6.89 -0.47 -15.62
CA LYS A 166 6.68 0.61 -16.61
C LYS A 166 5.37 0.49 -17.38
N LYS A 167 4.99 -0.74 -17.75
CA LYS A 167 3.75 -1.00 -18.50
C LYS A 167 2.52 -0.61 -17.67
N LEU A 168 2.57 -0.82 -16.36
CA LEU A 168 1.51 -0.37 -15.46
C LEU A 168 1.43 1.16 -15.41
N LYS A 169 2.57 1.83 -15.24
CA LYS A 169 2.67 3.30 -15.24
C LYS A 169 2.04 3.90 -16.51
N GLU A 170 2.44 3.41 -17.68
CA GLU A 170 1.92 3.88 -18.98
C GLU A 170 0.40 3.69 -19.12
N LYS A 171 -0.16 2.57 -18.64
CA LYS A 171 -1.62 2.35 -18.63
C LYS A 171 -2.33 3.33 -17.71
N CYS A 172 -1.79 3.58 -16.53
CA CYS A 172 -2.40 4.50 -15.58
C CYS A 172 -2.38 5.94 -16.10
N GLU A 173 -1.24 6.40 -16.65
CA GLU A 173 -1.09 7.76 -17.20
C GLU A 173 -1.94 8.02 -18.45
N SER A 174 -2.03 7.05 -19.37
CA SER A 174 -2.87 7.17 -20.58
C SER A 174 -4.37 7.24 -20.26
N THR A 175 -4.80 6.67 -19.14
CA THR A 175 -6.20 6.71 -18.69
C THR A 175 -6.54 8.06 -18.06
N THR A 176 -5.57 8.73 -17.42
CA THR A 176 -5.76 10.07 -16.84
C THR A 176 -6.02 11.15 -17.91
N HIS A 177 -5.42 11.02 -19.09
CA HIS A 177 -5.59 11.98 -20.20
C HIS A 177 -6.93 11.88 -20.93
N ASN A 178 -7.65 10.77 -20.81
CA ASN A 178 -8.94 10.56 -21.47
C ASN A 178 -10.15 10.97 -20.60
N ASN A 179 -9.91 11.37 -19.35
CA ASN A 179 -10.95 11.78 -18.39
C ASN A 179 -10.94 13.30 -18.12
N VAL A 180 -10.34 14.10 -19.01
CA VAL A 180 -10.37 15.58 -19.02
C VAL A 180 -11.20 16.07 -20.19
#